data_AF-A0A3B6CHI8-F1
#
_entry.id   AF-A0A3B6CHI8-F1
#
_cell.length_a   1.000
_cell.length_b   1.000
_cell.length_c   1.000
_cell.angle_alpha   90.00
_cell.angle_beta   90.00
_cell.angle_gamma   90.00
#
_symmetry.space_group_name_H-M   'P 1'
#
loop_
_entity.id
_entity.type
_entity.pdbx_description
1 polymer ?
#
loop_
_entity_poly.entity_id
_entity_poly.type
_entity_poly.pdbx_seq_one_letter_code
_entity_poly.pdbx_strand_id
1 'polypeptide(L)'
;MGSQIMRTRPGQPQGSANPAWNEDFMFVVSEPFEDQLAVTVEEMVGHGRYEPIGRVIIPVASPHVECNDLLVPVSSKWFSLSRGMTGSKILLRMSLDTAYHVLDERPDFKLRKSAIGILEVGILGARDLAAGVENPYVVAKYGRKWVRTRTLLNTTAPQWNEQHTWDVFDVSTVITMAVFNDSQGVANDQRIGKVRVRVATLETDRMYTQYYPLMALTRSRLKKMGQLQLAVRFTCKSWPKMLAMYGKPRLPKMHYTNPITVRHMDYLRFEAMQMVATRLGRSEPPLPREVVEYMLDVDSDTFSLRRSKANFYRLMALFSGIIVVWKWFDDVCKWKNPVTTILVNVVYLNLVCYPKLILPMGFLCFIMIVAWNYRQRPRNLPHMDAVLSHAELAHPEELDEEFDTFPASRPADIVRMRYDGLRSIAGRVQTVAGNLATQGERLLFLPRWHDPRATTIYMMLLVITAVVLYLTPFRVVAMVIQLHFLRPPWFRSRTPNLIFNFYRRLPSNQDLML
;
A
#
# COMPACT_ATOMS: atom_id res chain seq x y z
N MET A 1 -16.69 -3.01 21.76
CA MET A 1 -16.68 -4.26 20.99
C MET A 1 -15.30 -4.87 21.11
N GLY A 2 -15.15 -6.01 21.80
CA GLY A 2 -13.81 -6.48 22.20
C GLY A 2 -13.07 -5.41 23.01
N SER A 3 -11.83 -5.08 22.59
CA SER A 3 -11.01 -3.99 23.16
C SER A 3 -11.41 -2.59 22.71
N GLN A 4 -12.21 -2.45 21.65
CA GLN A 4 -12.62 -1.14 21.11
C GLN A 4 -13.72 -0.51 21.95
N ILE A 5 -13.48 0.68 22.48
CA ILE A 5 -14.44 1.44 23.27
C ILE A 5 -14.59 2.83 22.64
N MET A 6 -15.83 3.19 22.32
CA MET A 6 -16.20 4.52 21.84
C MET A 6 -17.27 5.11 22.76
N ARG A 7 -17.22 6.42 22.97
CA ARG A 7 -18.19 7.16 23.78
C ARG A 7 -18.78 8.27 22.93
N THR A 8 -20.10 8.40 22.99
CA THR A 8 -20.82 9.50 22.36
C THR A 8 -20.59 10.80 23.10
N ARG A 9 -20.95 11.92 22.47
CA ARG A 9 -21.21 13.15 23.22
C ARG A 9 -22.45 12.99 24.11
N PRO A 10 -22.65 13.88 25.10
CA PRO A 10 -23.90 13.92 25.85
C PRO A 10 -25.10 14.12 24.91
N GLY A 11 -26.17 13.33 25.11
CA GLY A 11 -27.34 13.37 24.26
C GLY A 11 -28.08 14.71 24.34
N GLN A 12 -28.76 15.09 23.25
CA GLN A 12 -29.53 16.33 23.16
C GLN A 12 -31.02 16.03 22.96
N PRO A 13 -31.93 16.81 23.59
CA PRO A 13 -31.66 17.84 24.59
C PRO A 13 -31.23 17.23 25.95
N GLN A 14 -30.35 17.92 26.66
CA GLN A 14 -29.86 17.47 27.97
C GLN A 14 -31.01 17.40 28.99
N GLY A 15 -31.04 16.36 29.82
CA GLY A 15 -32.12 16.11 30.79
C GLY A 15 -33.40 15.53 30.19
N SER A 16 -33.44 15.26 28.89
CA SER A 16 -34.57 14.55 28.25
C SER A 16 -34.52 13.06 28.56
N ALA A 17 -35.70 12.47 28.82
CA ALA A 17 -35.88 11.02 28.87
C ALA A 17 -35.71 10.35 27.48
N ASN A 18 -35.78 11.13 26.40
CA ASN A 18 -35.59 10.69 25.01
C ASN A 18 -34.47 11.50 24.35
N PRO A 19 -33.20 11.29 24.74
CA PRO A 19 -32.07 11.97 24.12
C PRO A 19 -31.80 11.42 22.71
N ALA A 20 -31.35 12.29 21.81
CA ALA A 20 -30.83 11.93 20.49
C ALA A 20 -29.33 12.24 20.41
N TRP A 21 -28.57 11.31 19.84
CA TRP A 21 -27.13 11.46 19.60
C TRP A 21 -26.81 11.67 18.13
N ASN A 22 -27.41 10.86 17.24
CA ASN A 22 -27.15 10.87 15.79
C ASN A 22 -25.64 10.82 15.46
N GLU A 23 -24.90 9.99 16.18
CA GLU A 23 -23.47 9.74 15.95
C GLU A 23 -23.26 8.36 15.34
N ASP A 24 -22.35 8.28 14.37
CA ASP A 24 -21.97 7.06 13.69
C ASP A 24 -20.60 6.58 14.19
N PHE A 25 -20.50 5.29 14.49
CA PHE A 25 -19.25 4.64 14.90
C PHE A 25 -18.89 3.50 13.96
N MET A 26 -17.59 3.34 13.70
CA MET A 26 -17.05 2.23 12.93
C MET A 26 -16.16 1.38 13.82
N PHE A 27 -16.46 0.09 13.91
CA PHE A 27 -15.66 -0.88 14.64
C PHE A 27 -15.01 -1.84 13.65
N VAL A 28 -13.76 -2.21 13.93
CA VAL A 28 -13.10 -3.31 13.20
C VAL A 28 -13.58 -4.62 13.80
N VAL A 29 -13.96 -5.55 12.94
CA VAL A 29 -14.35 -6.91 13.36
C VAL A 29 -13.61 -7.91 12.51
N SER A 30 -13.18 -9.02 13.11
CA SER A 30 -12.51 -10.10 12.42
C SER A 30 -13.40 -11.35 12.34
N GLU A 31 -13.35 -12.04 11.20
CA GLU A 31 -14.03 -13.34 11.06
C GLU A 31 -13.41 -14.38 12.00
N PRO A 32 -14.21 -15.21 12.70
CA PRO A 32 -15.62 -15.54 12.40
C PRO A 32 -16.71 -14.68 13.11
N PHE A 33 -16.42 -13.42 13.44
CA PHE A 33 -17.39 -12.47 14.05
C PHE A 33 -17.94 -12.92 15.42
N GLU A 34 -17.10 -13.56 16.23
CA GLU A 34 -17.44 -14.00 17.59
C GLU A 34 -17.65 -12.83 18.57
N ASP A 35 -17.11 -11.67 18.24
CA ASP A 35 -17.20 -10.48 19.06
C ASP A 35 -18.66 -10.01 19.21
N GLN A 36 -18.99 -9.54 20.42
CA GLN A 36 -20.29 -8.98 20.74
C GLN A 36 -20.20 -7.44 20.86
N LEU A 37 -21.19 -6.74 20.31
CA LEU A 37 -21.36 -5.33 20.54
C LEU A 37 -22.14 -5.11 21.84
N ALA A 38 -21.46 -4.60 22.86
CA ALA A 38 -22.11 -4.11 24.07
C ALA A 38 -22.34 -2.59 23.95
N VAL A 39 -23.59 -2.15 24.08
CA VAL A 39 -23.96 -0.74 24.16
C VAL A 39 -24.48 -0.48 25.57
N THR A 40 -23.84 0.44 26.28
CA THR A 40 -24.23 0.88 27.63
C THR A 40 -24.67 2.34 27.56
N VAL A 41 -25.88 2.61 28.07
CA VAL A 41 -26.39 3.96 28.27
C VAL A 41 -26.06 4.35 29.70
N GLU A 42 -25.31 5.43 29.87
CA GLU A 42 -24.84 5.92 31.17
C GLU A 42 -25.38 7.34 31.42
N GLU A 43 -25.79 7.61 32.65
CA GLU A 43 -26.17 8.95 33.11
C GLU A 43 -25.00 9.59 33.86
N MET A 44 -24.77 10.88 33.62
CA MET A 44 -23.79 11.64 34.37
C MET A 44 -24.46 12.18 35.65
N VAL A 45 -24.20 11.52 36.79
CA VAL A 45 -24.81 11.85 38.09
C VAL A 45 -23.99 12.91 38.85
N GLY A 46 -22.77 13.22 38.39
CA GLY A 46 -21.92 14.29 38.94
C GLY A 46 -20.64 14.50 38.12
N HIS A 47 -19.75 15.40 38.55
CA HIS A 47 -18.47 15.66 37.86
C HIS A 47 -17.64 14.38 37.69
N GLY A 48 -17.65 13.83 36.47
CA GLY A 48 -16.89 12.65 36.08
C GLY A 48 -17.44 11.30 36.58
N ARG A 49 -18.61 11.27 37.24
CA ARG A 49 -19.25 10.01 37.69
C ARG A 49 -20.40 9.65 36.77
N TYR A 50 -20.35 8.43 36.23
CA TYR A 50 -21.32 7.88 35.29
C TYR A 50 -21.93 6.61 35.86
N GLU A 51 -23.26 6.52 35.87
CA GLU A 51 -23.99 5.33 36.31
C GLU A 51 -24.70 4.68 35.11
N PRO A 52 -24.62 3.35 34.94
CA PRO A 52 -25.23 2.66 33.81
C PRO A 52 -26.74 2.55 33.99
N ILE A 53 -27.52 3.33 33.23
CA ILE A 53 -28.98 3.23 33.14
C ILE A 53 -29.38 1.91 32.49
N GLY A 54 -28.67 1.45 31.47
CA GLY A 54 -29.07 0.26 30.73
C GLY A 54 -28.00 -0.28 29.82
N ARG A 55 -28.08 -1.58 29.52
CA ARG A 55 -27.13 -2.27 28.64
C ARG A 55 -27.89 -3.14 27.65
N VAL A 56 -27.40 -3.20 26.41
CA VAL A 56 -27.78 -4.19 25.42
C VAL A 56 -26.52 -4.85 24.88
N ILE A 57 -26.59 -6.16 24.63
CA ILE A 57 -25.51 -6.95 24.05
C ILE A 57 -26.05 -7.58 22.76
N ILE A 58 -25.42 -7.27 21.64
CA ILE A 58 -25.85 -7.68 20.31
C ILE A 58 -24.70 -8.49 19.68
N PRO A 59 -24.89 -9.80 19.42
CA PRO A 59 -23.91 -10.59 18.68
C PRO A 59 -23.76 -10.05 17.26
N VAL A 60 -22.53 -9.90 16.76
CA VAL A 60 -22.31 -9.34 15.41
C VAL A 60 -22.72 -10.30 14.31
N ALA A 61 -22.62 -11.60 14.54
CA ALA A 61 -23.19 -12.63 13.67
C ALA A 61 -24.74 -12.72 13.72
N SER A 62 -25.42 -11.85 14.46
CA SER A 62 -26.89 -11.92 14.58
C SER A 62 -27.60 -11.46 13.29
N PRO A 63 -28.77 -12.02 12.95
CA PRO A 63 -29.54 -11.63 11.77
C PRO A 63 -30.07 -10.19 11.82
N HIS A 64 -29.96 -9.53 12.98
CA HIS A 64 -30.36 -8.14 13.16
C HIS A 64 -29.34 -7.17 12.55
N VAL A 65 -28.08 -7.60 12.38
CA VAL A 65 -27.01 -6.86 11.73
C VAL A 65 -27.04 -7.17 10.23
N GLU A 66 -27.52 -6.22 9.45
CA GLU A 66 -27.64 -6.40 8.00
C GLU A 66 -26.26 -6.35 7.34
N CYS A 67 -25.92 -7.35 6.52
CA CYS A 67 -24.71 -7.31 5.72
C CYS A 67 -24.92 -6.39 4.51
N ASN A 68 -24.30 -5.21 4.51
CA ASN A 68 -24.57 -4.18 3.50
C ASN A 68 -23.63 -4.28 2.30
N ASP A 69 -23.65 -5.41 1.60
CA ASP A 69 -22.84 -5.63 0.39
C ASP A 69 -23.36 -4.85 -0.84
N LEU A 70 -24.59 -4.31 -0.79
CA LEU A 70 -25.35 -3.83 -1.94
C LEU A 70 -25.82 -2.36 -1.86
N LEU A 71 -25.29 -1.55 -0.93
CA LEU A 71 -25.71 -0.14 -0.73
C LEU A 71 -27.21 -0.01 -0.42
N VAL A 72 -27.80 -0.99 0.28
CA VAL A 72 -29.20 -0.94 0.71
C VAL A 72 -29.28 -0.05 1.95
N PRO A 73 -30.30 0.82 2.07
CA PRO A 73 -30.50 1.60 3.29
C PRO A 73 -30.74 0.68 4.48
N VAL A 74 -29.90 0.81 5.49
CA VAL A 74 -29.94 0.00 6.71
C VAL A 74 -31.11 0.44 7.58
N SER A 75 -31.97 -0.50 7.94
CA SER A 75 -33.14 -0.21 8.77
C SER A 75 -32.73 0.06 10.23
N SER A 76 -33.35 1.06 10.87
CA SER A 76 -33.16 1.35 12.29
C SER A 76 -34.08 0.46 13.13
N LYS A 77 -33.54 -0.22 14.15
CA LYS A 77 -34.27 -1.18 15.00
C LYS A 77 -34.20 -0.75 16.46
N TRP A 78 -35.30 -0.93 17.19
CA TRP A 78 -35.37 -0.66 18.63
C TRP A 78 -34.93 -1.89 19.42
N PHE A 79 -34.04 -1.69 20.39
CA PHE A 79 -33.55 -2.74 21.29
C PHE A 79 -33.90 -2.41 22.74
N SER A 80 -34.41 -3.38 23.48
CA SER A 80 -34.72 -3.24 24.90
C SER A 80 -33.46 -3.32 25.76
N LEU A 81 -33.34 -2.45 26.75
CA LEU A 81 -32.19 -2.41 27.67
C LEU A 81 -32.44 -3.34 28.87
N SER A 82 -31.50 -4.23 29.19
CA SER A 82 -31.67 -5.30 30.19
C SER A 82 -31.49 -4.86 31.66
N ARG A 83 -31.17 -3.59 31.90
CA ARG A 83 -30.83 -3.04 33.23
C ARG A 83 -31.49 -1.70 33.57
N GLY A 84 -32.37 -1.20 32.70
CA GLY A 84 -33.06 0.08 32.88
C GLY A 84 -34.44 -0.05 33.51
N MET A 85 -35.07 1.10 33.76
CA MET A 85 -36.49 1.17 34.11
C MET A 85 -37.32 0.41 33.07
N THR A 86 -38.39 -0.26 33.51
CA THR A 86 -39.27 -1.03 32.62
C THR A 86 -39.75 -0.16 31.45
N GLY A 87 -39.34 -0.50 30.23
CA GLY A 87 -39.72 0.22 29.00
C GLY A 87 -38.59 0.98 28.29
N SER A 88 -37.38 1.08 28.86
CA SER A 88 -36.25 1.75 28.20
C SER A 88 -35.78 0.99 26.95
N LYS A 89 -35.76 1.68 25.81
CA LYS A 89 -35.30 1.16 24.51
C LYS A 89 -34.30 2.12 23.88
N ILE A 90 -33.40 1.56 23.08
CA ILE A 90 -32.44 2.33 22.27
C ILE A 90 -32.68 2.04 20.79
N LEU A 91 -32.69 3.10 19.97
CA LEU A 91 -32.78 2.98 18.51
C LEU A 91 -31.38 2.89 17.93
N LEU A 92 -31.05 1.78 17.29
CA LEU A 92 -29.75 1.56 16.67
C LEU A 92 -29.92 1.26 15.18
N ARG A 93 -29.03 1.82 14.38
CA ARG A 93 -28.82 1.44 12.97
C ARG A 93 -27.47 0.76 12.89
N MET A 94 -27.44 -0.49 12.45
CA MET A 94 -26.23 -1.32 12.46
C MET A 94 -26.11 -2.09 11.15
N SER A 95 -24.94 -2.01 10.51
CA SER A 95 -24.61 -2.86 9.36
C SER A 95 -23.22 -3.46 9.51
N LEU A 96 -23.07 -4.68 8.99
CA LEU A 96 -21.78 -5.33 8.83
C LEU A 96 -21.30 -5.12 7.39
N ASP A 97 -20.40 -4.15 7.23
CA ASP A 97 -19.89 -3.77 5.92
C ASP A 97 -18.61 -4.56 5.60
N THR A 98 -18.76 -5.75 5.01
CA THR A 98 -17.60 -6.56 4.58
C THR A 98 -16.84 -5.94 3.38
N ALA A 99 -17.45 -4.93 2.76
CA ALA A 99 -16.94 -4.22 1.59
C ALA A 99 -15.98 -3.07 1.92
N TYR A 100 -15.69 -2.77 3.19
CA TYR A 100 -14.54 -1.93 3.55
C TYR A 100 -13.31 -2.78 3.89
N HIS A 101 -12.14 -2.26 3.52
CA HIS A 101 -10.84 -2.85 3.83
C HIS A 101 -9.98 -1.83 4.54
N VAL A 102 -9.54 -2.21 5.73
CA VAL A 102 -8.72 -1.37 6.58
C VAL A 102 -7.24 -1.49 6.19
N LEU A 103 -6.80 -2.70 5.83
CA LEU A 103 -5.48 -2.96 5.26
C LEU A 103 -5.57 -2.86 3.72
N ASP A 104 -4.49 -2.42 3.07
CA ASP A 104 -4.42 -2.18 1.60
C ASP A 104 -4.51 -3.47 0.73
N GLU A 105 -4.96 -4.57 1.32
CA GLU A 105 -4.98 -5.90 0.74
C GLU A 105 -6.43 -6.36 0.49
N ARG A 106 -6.66 -6.99 -0.67
CA ARG A 106 -7.97 -7.50 -1.06
C ARG A 106 -8.28 -8.81 -0.32
N PRO A 107 -9.52 -9.03 0.13
CA PRO A 107 -9.98 -10.29 0.64
C PRO A 107 -10.40 -11.26 -0.46
N ASP A 108 -10.30 -12.52 -0.11
CA ASP A 108 -10.79 -13.67 -0.87
C ASP A 108 -12.27 -13.96 -0.61
N PHE A 109 -13.06 -12.96 -0.22
CA PHE A 109 -14.45 -13.14 0.23
C PHE A 109 -15.47 -13.34 -0.88
N LYS A 110 -15.15 -14.23 -1.82
CA LYS A 110 -16.11 -15.23 -2.30
C LYS A 110 -15.32 -16.50 -2.57
N LEU A 111 -15.77 -17.62 -1.99
CA LEU A 111 -15.43 -19.03 -2.30
C LEU A 111 -15.47 -19.42 -3.81
N ARG A 112 -15.59 -18.45 -4.73
CA ARG A 112 -15.73 -18.60 -6.19
C ARG A 112 -14.80 -17.72 -7.02
N LYS A 113 -13.83 -17.00 -6.43
CA LYS A 113 -12.81 -16.32 -7.25
C LYS A 113 -11.66 -17.28 -7.49
N SER A 114 -11.56 -17.78 -8.72
CA SER A 114 -10.40 -18.58 -9.14
C SER A 114 -9.13 -17.75 -9.03
N ALA A 115 -8.12 -18.26 -8.32
CA ALA A 115 -6.78 -17.68 -8.30
C ALA A 115 -6.25 -17.44 -9.72
N ILE A 116 -5.52 -16.34 -9.93
CA ILE A 116 -4.87 -16.00 -11.20
C ILE A 116 -3.68 -16.92 -11.44
N GLY A 117 -3.00 -17.30 -10.36
CA GLY A 117 -1.75 -18.03 -10.38
C GLY A 117 -1.37 -18.57 -9.01
N ILE A 118 -0.21 -19.19 -8.92
CA ILE A 118 0.41 -19.67 -7.68
C ILE A 118 1.74 -18.94 -7.52
N LEU A 119 2.00 -18.44 -6.32
CA LEU A 119 3.30 -17.94 -5.91
C LEU A 119 3.95 -19.01 -5.04
N GLU A 120 5.11 -19.48 -5.46
CA GLU A 120 5.92 -20.43 -4.70
C GLU A 120 7.14 -19.68 -4.15
N VAL A 121 7.38 -19.80 -2.86
CA VAL A 121 8.56 -19.23 -2.21
C VAL A 121 9.27 -20.29 -1.39
N GLY A 122 10.52 -20.55 -1.76
CA GLY A 122 11.49 -21.30 -0.97
C GLY A 122 12.30 -20.35 -0.11
N ILE A 123 12.17 -20.49 1.21
CA ILE A 123 13.02 -19.85 2.21
C ILE A 123 14.18 -20.81 2.47
N LEU A 124 15.31 -20.59 1.79
CA LEU A 124 16.41 -21.55 1.76
C LEU A 124 17.30 -21.38 3.00
N GLY A 125 17.87 -20.20 3.19
CA GLY A 125 18.80 -19.93 4.29
C GLY A 125 19.24 -18.47 4.35
N ALA A 126 20.10 -18.14 5.30
CA ALA A 126 20.78 -16.84 5.35
C ALA A 126 22.28 -17.01 5.58
N ARG A 127 23.07 -16.00 5.16
CA ARG A 127 24.52 -15.94 5.34
C ARG A 127 24.96 -14.57 5.85
N ASP A 128 26.15 -14.53 6.43
CA ASP A 128 26.80 -13.32 6.95
C ASP A 128 25.94 -12.56 7.96
N LEU A 129 25.20 -13.29 8.82
CA LEU A 129 24.39 -12.65 9.85
C LEU A 129 25.29 -11.90 10.86
N ALA A 130 24.85 -10.72 11.31
CA ALA A 130 25.61 -9.91 12.24
C ALA A 130 25.87 -10.63 13.57
N ALA A 131 27.00 -10.34 14.21
CA ALA A 131 27.32 -10.84 15.53
C ALA A 131 26.23 -10.48 16.56
N GLY A 132 25.84 -11.47 17.38
CA GLY A 132 24.73 -11.39 18.34
C GLY A 132 23.40 -11.96 17.83
N VAL A 133 23.34 -12.41 16.57
CA VAL A 133 22.20 -13.20 16.07
C VAL A 133 22.49 -14.67 16.33
N GLU A 134 21.71 -15.27 17.24
CA GLU A 134 21.90 -16.65 17.69
C GLU A 134 20.75 -17.55 17.23
N ASN A 135 19.51 -17.04 17.28
CA ASN A 135 18.29 -17.81 17.05
C ASN A 135 17.43 -17.24 15.91
N PRO A 136 17.90 -17.26 14.65
CA PRO A 136 17.17 -16.65 13.56
C PRO A 136 15.92 -17.45 13.13
N TYR A 137 14.86 -16.71 12.79
CA TYR A 137 13.66 -17.22 12.12
C TYR A 137 13.14 -16.20 11.10
N VAL A 138 12.29 -16.66 10.17
CA VAL A 138 11.71 -15.85 9.10
C VAL A 138 10.20 -15.80 9.24
N VAL A 139 9.62 -14.62 9.05
CA VAL A 139 8.18 -14.42 8.92
C VAL A 139 7.88 -13.97 7.50
N ALA A 140 7.02 -14.72 6.82
CA ALA A 140 6.53 -14.41 5.48
C ALA A 140 5.05 -14.05 5.53
N LYS A 141 4.70 -12.92 4.91
CA LYS A 141 3.33 -12.43 4.76
C LYS A 141 3.00 -12.25 3.29
N TYR A 142 1.91 -12.87 2.86
CA TYR A 142 1.32 -12.63 1.54
C TYR A 142 -0.19 -12.49 1.67
N GLY A 143 -0.68 -11.26 1.50
CA GLY A 143 -2.06 -10.94 1.82
C GLY A 143 -2.38 -11.27 3.29
N ARG A 144 -3.45 -12.02 3.50
CA ARG A 144 -3.89 -12.45 4.84
C ARG A 144 -3.15 -13.65 5.41
N LYS A 145 -2.39 -14.38 4.59
CA LYS A 145 -1.69 -15.59 5.02
C LYS A 145 -0.34 -15.21 5.61
N TRP A 146 -0.12 -15.64 6.85
CA TRP A 146 1.12 -15.49 7.59
C TRP A 146 1.76 -16.86 7.77
N VAL A 147 3.08 -16.90 7.64
CA VAL A 147 3.90 -18.08 7.83
C VAL A 147 5.09 -17.69 8.67
N ARG A 148 5.38 -18.46 9.72
CA ARG A 148 6.60 -18.36 10.52
C ARG A 148 7.38 -19.65 10.32
N THR A 149 8.66 -19.54 9.94
CA THR A 149 9.56 -20.69 9.84
C THR A 149 9.99 -21.16 11.22
N ARG A 150 10.58 -22.35 11.29
CA ARG A 150 11.21 -22.82 12.54
C ARG A 150 12.34 -21.88 12.99
N THR A 151 12.45 -21.68 14.30
CA THR A 151 13.61 -21.01 14.90
C THR A 151 14.79 -21.98 14.87
N LEU A 152 15.90 -21.57 14.25
CA LEU A 152 17.14 -22.35 14.26
C LEU A 152 18.04 -21.83 15.36
N LEU A 153 18.48 -22.70 16.27
CA LEU A 153 19.22 -22.28 17.46
C LEU A 153 20.72 -22.20 17.20
N ASN A 154 21.37 -21.23 17.83
CA ASN A 154 22.82 -21.02 17.85
C ASN A 154 23.51 -21.09 16.47
N THR A 155 22.94 -20.44 15.45
CA THR A 155 23.50 -20.45 14.09
C THR A 155 23.50 -19.08 13.42
N THR A 156 24.65 -18.70 12.87
CA THR A 156 24.84 -17.48 12.06
C THR A 156 24.66 -17.73 10.55
N ALA A 157 24.51 -19.01 10.14
CA ALA A 157 24.26 -19.44 8.77
C ALA A 157 23.05 -20.40 8.72
N PRO A 158 21.84 -19.91 9.07
CA PRO A 158 20.65 -20.76 9.13
C PRO A 158 20.27 -21.32 7.76
N GLN A 159 19.84 -22.58 7.74
CA GLN A 159 19.24 -23.23 6.57
C GLN A 159 17.85 -23.77 6.93
N TRP A 160 16.81 -23.03 6.55
CA TRP A 160 15.43 -23.44 6.80
C TRP A 160 14.98 -24.52 5.82
N ASN A 161 15.27 -24.31 4.53
CA ASN A 161 14.82 -25.15 3.41
C ASN A 161 13.31 -25.40 3.43
N GLU A 162 12.53 -24.37 3.76
CA GLU A 162 11.08 -24.43 3.80
C GLU A 162 10.48 -23.87 2.51
N GLN A 163 9.52 -24.58 1.92
CA GLN A 163 8.81 -24.13 0.72
C GLN A 163 7.33 -23.89 1.04
N HIS A 164 6.85 -22.72 0.67
CA HIS A 164 5.49 -22.27 0.90
C HIS A 164 4.83 -21.84 -0.40
N THR A 165 3.53 -22.09 -0.52
CA THR A 165 2.76 -21.76 -1.73
C THR A 165 1.53 -20.92 -1.38
N TRP A 166 1.27 -19.90 -2.20
CA TRP A 166 0.14 -19.01 -2.04
C TRP A 166 -0.64 -18.87 -3.35
N ASP A 167 -1.96 -18.83 -3.24
CA ASP A 167 -2.82 -18.47 -4.37
C ASP A 167 -2.75 -16.96 -4.62
N VAL A 168 -2.45 -16.59 -5.86
CA VAL A 168 -2.33 -15.17 -6.26
C VAL A 168 -3.67 -14.68 -6.80
N PHE A 169 -4.27 -13.74 -6.10
CA PHE A 169 -5.52 -13.07 -6.51
C PHE A 169 -5.29 -11.72 -7.15
N ASP A 170 -4.11 -11.12 -6.99
CA ASP A 170 -3.76 -9.83 -7.57
C ASP A 170 -2.25 -9.76 -7.83
N VAL A 171 -1.84 -9.41 -9.04
CA VAL A 171 -0.41 -9.32 -9.42
C VAL A 171 0.29 -8.15 -8.71
N SER A 172 -0.48 -7.18 -8.22
CA SER A 172 0.03 -5.99 -7.56
C SER A 172 0.22 -6.17 -6.04
N THR A 173 0.00 -7.37 -5.50
CA THR A 173 0.35 -7.70 -4.11
C THR A 173 1.86 -7.84 -3.94
N VAL A 174 2.34 -7.52 -2.76
CA VAL A 174 3.75 -7.67 -2.37
C VAL A 174 3.84 -8.80 -1.35
N ILE A 175 4.76 -9.74 -1.55
CA ILE A 175 5.16 -10.65 -0.50
C ILE A 175 6.23 -9.97 0.34
N THR A 176 6.03 -9.99 1.65
CA THR A 176 6.95 -9.41 2.63
C THR A 176 7.55 -10.54 3.43
N MET A 177 8.87 -10.58 3.52
CA MET A 177 9.63 -11.54 4.32
C MET A 177 10.55 -10.76 5.25
N ALA A 178 10.52 -11.03 6.54
CA ALA A 178 11.44 -10.42 7.50
C ALA A 178 12.11 -11.48 8.34
N VAL A 179 13.37 -11.22 8.68
CA VAL A 179 14.18 -12.11 9.53
C VAL A 179 14.27 -11.47 10.91
N PHE A 180 14.09 -12.29 11.93
CA PHE A 180 14.14 -11.90 13.34
C PHE A 180 15.05 -12.83 14.11
N ASN A 181 15.59 -12.33 15.22
CA ASN A 181 16.28 -13.13 16.21
C ASN A 181 15.34 -13.37 17.38
N ASP A 182 15.05 -14.63 17.66
CA ASP A 182 14.21 -15.06 18.77
C ASP A 182 14.94 -14.84 20.09
N SER A 183 14.38 -13.98 20.93
CA SER A 183 14.92 -13.67 22.25
C SER A 183 14.49 -14.67 23.33
N GLN A 184 13.84 -15.79 22.94
CA GLN A 184 13.34 -16.83 23.84
C GLN A 184 12.40 -16.29 24.93
N GLY A 185 11.69 -15.20 24.64
CA GLY A 185 10.77 -14.55 25.57
C GLY A 185 11.43 -13.71 26.68
N VAL A 186 12.75 -13.51 26.64
CA VAL A 186 13.48 -12.65 27.60
C VAL A 186 13.28 -11.17 27.27
N ALA A 187 13.16 -10.83 25.99
CA ALA A 187 13.01 -9.46 25.51
C ALA A 187 12.07 -9.42 24.30
N ASN A 188 12.02 -8.28 23.61
CA ASN A 188 11.37 -8.18 22.31
C ASN A 188 12.30 -8.77 21.24
N ASP A 189 11.71 -9.44 20.24
CA ASP A 189 12.49 -10.04 19.17
C ASP A 189 13.24 -8.99 18.34
N GLN A 190 14.54 -9.25 18.11
CA GLN A 190 15.40 -8.31 17.41
C GLN A 190 15.14 -8.38 15.90
N ARG A 191 14.91 -7.22 15.29
CA ARG A 191 14.66 -7.06 13.85
C ARG A 191 15.99 -7.10 13.09
N ILE A 192 16.20 -8.07 12.20
CA ILE A 192 17.44 -8.22 11.42
C ILE A 192 17.31 -7.53 10.06
N GLY A 193 16.15 -7.67 9.41
CA GLY A 193 15.88 -7.01 8.14
C GLY A 193 14.61 -7.50 7.49
N LYS A 194 14.17 -6.76 6.49
CA LYS A 194 12.95 -7.00 5.71
C LYS A 194 13.32 -7.11 4.24
N VAL A 195 12.51 -7.85 3.48
CA VAL A 195 12.60 -8.01 2.03
C VAL A 195 11.18 -7.98 1.49
N ARG A 196 10.93 -7.13 0.49
CA ARG A 196 9.63 -7.02 -0.18
C ARG A 196 9.80 -7.38 -1.65
N VAL A 197 8.98 -8.30 -2.15
CA VAL A 197 8.97 -8.70 -3.56
C VAL A 197 7.56 -8.54 -4.12
N ARG A 198 7.40 -7.71 -5.15
CA ARG A 198 6.10 -7.51 -5.80
C ARG A 198 5.89 -8.59 -6.86
N VAL A 199 4.71 -9.20 -6.92
CA VAL A 199 4.44 -10.28 -7.90
C VAL A 199 4.51 -9.76 -9.35
N ALA A 200 4.20 -8.49 -9.57
CA ALA A 200 4.30 -7.83 -10.89
C ALA A 200 5.71 -7.78 -11.47
N THR A 201 6.76 -7.85 -10.64
CA THR A 201 8.16 -7.83 -11.11
C THR A 201 8.69 -9.23 -11.45
N LEU A 202 7.91 -10.28 -11.20
CA LEU A 202 8.27 -11.66 -11.50
C LEU A 202 7.81 -12.04 -12.92
N GLU A 203 8.74 -12.60 -13.70
CA GLU A 203 8.38 -13.28 -14.96
C GLU A 203 7.55 -14.55 -14.66
N THR A 204 6.63 -14.89 -15.57
CA THR A 204 5.83 -16.12 -15.44
C THR A 204 6.72 -17.35 -15.59
N ASP A 205 6.55 -18.32 -14.71
CA ASP A 205 7.20 -19.64 -14.71
C ASP A 205 8.73 -19.60 -14.61
N ARG A 206 9.30 -18.45 -14.25
CA ARG A 206 10.72 -18.31 -13.98
C ARG A 206 10.99 -18.41 -12.49
N MET A 207 11.95 -19.26 -12.13
CA MET A 207 12.45 -19.36 -10.77
C MET A 207 13.60 -18.36 -10.57
N TYR A 208 13.46 -17.51 -9.56
CA TYR A 208 14.50 -16.56 -9.16
C TYR A 208 15.11 -17.03 -7.84
N THR A 209 16.37 -17.45 -7.87
CA THR A 209 17.13 -17.81 -6.68
C THR A 209 18.27 -16.83 -6.49
N GLN A 210 18.15 -15.94 -5.50
CA GLN A 210 19.14 -14.91 -5.24
C GLN A 210 19.27 -14.58 -3.74
N TYR A 211 20.39 -13.97 -3.39
CA TYR A 211 20.64 -13.44 -2.05
C TYR A 211 20.16 -12.00 -1.94
N TYR A 212 19.26 -11.74 -0.99
CA TYR A 212 18.73 -10.42 -0.69
C TYR A 212 19.45 -9.84 0.52
N PRO A 213 20.06 -8.64 0.44
CA PRO A 213 20.69 -8.01 1.59
C PRO A 213 19.65 -7.67 2.66
N LEU A 214 19.94 -8.07 3.90
CA LEU A 214 19.16 -7.70 5.08
C LEU A 214 19.76 -6.43 5.66
N MET A 215 18.93 -5.40 5.72
CA MET A 215 19.30 -4.09 6.21
C MET A 215 18.41 -3.76 7.40
N ALA A 216 19.02 -3.44 8.54
CA ALA A 216 18.31 -2.92 9.71
C ALA A 216 18.74 -1.49 9.98
N LEU A 217 17.75 -0.63 10.20
CA LEU A 217 17.98 0.71 10.72
C LEU A 217 18.23 0.59 12.24
N THR A 218 19.36 1.11 12.72
CA THR A 218 19.62 1.30 14.16
C THR A 218 19.58 2.80 14.45
N ARG A 219 19.37 3.20 15.71
CA ARG A 219 19.33 4.62 16.14
C ARG A 219 20.53 5.46 15.68
N SER A 220 21.70 4.85 15.50
CA SER A 220 22.92 5.57 15.12
C SER A 220 23.28 5.46 13.63
N ARG A 221 23.04 4.30 13.00
CA ARG A 221 23.42 4.03 11.62
C ARG A 221 22.60 2.88 11.01
N LEU A 222 22.49 2.89 9.69
CA LEU A 222 22.13 1.70 8.93
C LEU A 222 23.22 0.61 9.06
N LYS A 223 22.82 -0.61 9.44
CA LYS A 223 23.72 -1.76 9.50
C LYS A 223 23.26 -2.84 8.52
N LYS A 224 24.19 -3.34 7.71
CA LYS A 224 23.98 -4.56 6.92
C LYS A 224 24.06 -5.75 7.87
N MET A 225 22.93 -6.43 8.06
CA MET A 225 22.78 -7.47 9.06
C MET A 225 22.94 -8.88 8.49
N GLY A 226 23.09 -9.02 7.18
CA GLY A 226 23.38 -10.28 6.49
C GLY A 226 22.71 -10.36 5.12
N GLN A 227 22.54 -11.58 4.60
CA GLN A 227 21.85 -11.84 3.34
C GLN A 227 20.91 -13.03 3.46
N LEU A 228 19.66 -12.88 3.02
CA LEU A 228 18.64 -13.94 2.98
C LEU A 228 18.57 -14.54 1.58
N GLN A 229 18.70 -15.85 1.47
CA GLN A 229 18.57 -16.60 0.23
C GLN A 229 17.13 -17.03 0.02
N LEU A 230 16.52 -16.54 -1.05
CA LEU A 230 15.13 -16.85 -1.40
C LEU A 230 15.06 -17.40 -2.82
N ALA A 231 14.17 -18.36 -3.00
CA ALA A 231 13.75 -18.87 -4.29
C ALA A 231 12.29 -18.48 -4.52
N VAL A 232 12.00 -17.63 -5.52
CA VAL A 232 10.63 -17.17 -5.80
C VAL A 232 10.24 -17.55 -7.22
N ARG A 233 9.07 -18.19 -7.39
CA ARG A 233 8.49 -18.53 -8.69
C ARG A 233 7.03 -18.16 -8.73
N PHE A 234 6.60 -17.51 -9.81
CA PHE A 234 5.19 -17.20 -10.04
C PHE A 234 4.67 -17.94 -11.27
N THR A 235 3.68 -18.80 -11.09
CA THR A 235 3.04 -19.56 -12.17
C THR A 235 1.65 -19.00 -12.45
N CYS A 236 1.33 -18.75 -13.72
CA CYS A 236 0.03 -18.21 -14.13
C CYS A 236 -0.91 -19.35 -14.53
N LYS A 237 -2.09 -19.45 -13.91
CA LYS A 237 -3.14 -20.39 -14.30
C LYS A 237 -3.98 -19.87 -15.48
N SER A 238 -4.15 -18.55 -15.60
CA SER A 238 -4.99 -17.95 -16.65
C SER A 238 -4.54 -16.54 -17.05
N TRP A 239 -3.92 -16.43 -18.23
CA TRP A 239 -3.50 -15.16 -18.83
C TRP A 239 -4.64 -14.14 -19.01
N PRO A 240 -5.82 -14.51 -19.55
CA PRO A 240 -6.92 -13.55 -19.70
C PRO A 240 -7.43 -13.00 -18.37
N LYS A 241 -7.52 -13.86 -17.34
CA LYS A 241 -7.92 -13.41 -15.99
C LYS A 241 -6.89 -12.46 -15.41
N MET A 242 -5.59 -12.73 -15.63
CA MET A 242 -4.51 -11.84 -15.22
C MET A 242 -4.60 -10.47 -15.90
N LEU A 243 -4.76 -10.43 -17.22
CA LEU A 243 -4.85 -9.17 -17.98
C LEU A 243 -6.08 -8.35 -17.54
N ALA A 244 -7.23 -9.01 -17.35
CA ALA A 244 -8.45 -8.37 -16.87
C ALA A 244 -8.29 -7.74 -15.47
N MET A 245 -7.32 -8.21 -14.67
CA MET A 245 -7.09 -7.67 -13.34
C MET A 245 -6.50 -6.27 -13.37
N TYR A 246 -5.66 -5.92 -14.36
CA TYR A 246 -5.15 -4.56 -14.48
C TYR A 246 -6.26 -3.50 -14.62
N GLY A 247 -7.40 -3.87 -15.20
CA GLY A 247 -8.56 -2.97 -15.34
C GLY A 247 -9.42 -2.82 -14.08
N LYS A 248 -9.29 -3.71 -13.08
CA LYS A 248 -10.18 -3.74 -11.91
C LYS A 248 -9.73 -2.79 -10.79
N PRO A 249 -10.65 -2.12 -10.08
CA PRO A 249 -10.31 -1.21 -8.98
C PRO A 249 -9.69 -1.95 -7.80
N ARG A 250 -8.56 -1.48 -7.25
CA ARG A 250 -7.84 -2.16 -6.16
C ARG A 250 -8.69 -2.34 -4.90
N LEU A 251 -9.40 -1.31 -4.49
CA LEU A 251 -10.31 -1.37 -3.35
C LEU A 251 -11.73 -1.76 -3.82
N PRO A 252 -12.58 -2.29 -2.94
CA PRO A 252 -14.00 -2.42 -3.19
C PRO A 252 -14.66 -1.10 -3.55
N LYS A 253 -15.86 -1.20 -4.10
CA LYS A 253 -16.63 -0.03 -4.57
C LYS A 253 -16.93 0.97 -3.44
N MET A 254 -17.16 0.49 -2.20
CA MET A 254 -17.56 1.35 -1.08
C MET A 254 -16.53 2.43 -0.74
N HIS A 255 -15.23 2.09 -0.77
CA HIS A 255 -14.14 3.04 -0.56
C HIS A 255 -14.12 4.22 -1.54
N TYR A 256 -14.75 4.08 -2.71
CA TYR A 256 -14.84 5.15 -3.71
C TYR A 256 -16.15 5.92 -3.63
N THR A 257 -17.26 5.25 -3.27
CA THR A 257 -18.57 5.90 -3.16
C THR A 257 -18.72 6.68 -1.86
N ASN A 258 -18.29 6.10 -0.75
CA ASN A 258 -18.36 6.64 0.60
C ASN A 258 -16.98 6.48 1.26
N PRO A 259 -16.02 7.38 0.96
CA PRO A 259 -14.68 7.25 1.49
C PRO A 259 -14.64 7.45 3.00
N ILE A 260 -13.88 6.60 3.69
CA ILE A 260 -13.59 6.78 5.12
C ILE A 260 -12.64 7.98 5.26
N THR A 261 -12.92 8.87 6.22
CA THR A 261 -12.05 10.00 6.55
C THR A 261 -10.68 9.52 6.98
N VAL A 262 -9.61 10.19 6.51
CA VAL A 262 -8.20 9.80 6.78
C VAL A 262 -7.94 9.51 8.27
N ARG A 263 -8.36 10.41 9.18
CA ARG A 263 -8.19 10.22 10.63
C ARG A 263 -8.85 8.95 11.18
N HIS A 264 -10.01 8.58 10.64
CA HIS A 264 -10.69 7.35 11.05
C HIS A 264 -9.99 6.12 10.49
N MET A 265 -9.42 6.21 9.28
CA MET A 265 -8.70 5.11 8.66
C MET A 265 -7.46 4.70 9.47
N ASP A 266 -6.71 5.65 10.01
CA ASP A 266 -5.51 5.38 10.81
C ASP A 266 -5.88 4.66 12.12
N TYR A 267 -6.94 5.13 12.79
CA TYR A 267 -7.51 4.46 13.96
C TYR A 267 -7.96 3.03 13.65
N LEU A 268 -8.72 2.83 12.57
CA LEU A 268 -9.18 1.50 12.16
C LEU A 268 -7.99 0.58 11.84
N ARG A 269 -6.94 1.09 11.17
CA ARG A 269 -5.71 0.31 10.87
C ARG A 269 -5.01 -0.17 12.12
N PHE A 270 -4.91 0.69 13.12
CA PHE A 270 -4.33 0.34 14.40
C PHE A 270 -5.14 -0.76 15.11
N GLU A 271 -6.46 -0.63 15.19
CA GLU A 271 -7.34 -1.66 15.78
C GLU A 271 -7.28 -2.99 15.02
N ALA A 272 -7.26 -2.94 13.68
CA ALA A 272 -7.10 -4.12 12.84
C ALA A 272 -5.74 -4.81 13.08
N MET A 273 -4.67 -4.03 13.24
CA MET A 273 -3.35 -4.57 13.58
C MET A 273 -3.39 -5.28 14.94
N GLN A 274 -4.00 -4.67 15.97
CA GLN A 274 -4.08 -5.29 17.30
C GLN A 274 -4.85 -6.62 17.26
N MET A 275 -5.94 -6.69 16.50
CA MET A 275 -6.70 -7.93 16.31
C MET A 275 -5.86 -9.02 15.60
N VAL A 276 -5.06 -8.64 14.60
CA VAL A 276 -4.16 -9.59 13.93
C VAL A 276 -3.04 -10.03 14.88
N ALA A 277 -2.44 -9.11 15.64
CA ALA A 277 -1.39 -9.42 16.60
C ALA A 277 -1.85 -10.35 17.72
N THR A 278 -3.04 -10.12 18.29
CA THR A 278 -3.62 -10.99 19.33
C THR A 278 -3.94 -12.38 18.80
N ARG A 279 -4.42 -12.49 17.55
CA ARG A 279 -4.66 -13.78 16.88
C ARG A 279 -3.36 -14.54 16.62
N LEU A 280 -2.36 -13.88 16.06
CA LEU A 280 -1.08 -14.50 15.73
C LEU A 280 -0.21 -14.76 16.98
N GLY A 281 -0.44 -14.07 18.09
CA GLY A 281 0.16 -14.41 19.38
C GLY A 281 -0.31 -15.76 19.93
N ARG A 282 -1.45 -16.27 19.46
CA ARG A 282 -1.99 -17.60 19.80
C ARG A 282 -1.67 -18.68 18.76
N SER A 283 -0.96 -18.36 17.67
CA SER A 283 -0.59 -19.37 16.68
C SER A 283 0.56 -20.24 17.18
N GLU A 284 0.75 -21.40 16.56
CA GLU A 284 1.91 -22.26 16.79
C GLU A 284 2.76 -22.30 15.51
N PRO A 285 4.00 -21.78 15.52
CA PRO A 285 4.64 -21.00 16.59
C PRO A 285 4.02 -19.59 16.78
N PRO A 286 4.13 -18.99 17.99
CA PRO A 286 3.52 -17.69 18.29
C PRO A 286 4.29 -16.56 17.60
N LEU A 287 3.57 -15.54 17.14
CA LEU A 287 4.15 -14.31 16.61
C LEU A 287 3.89 -13.18 17.60
N PRO A 288 4.95 -12.56 18.15
CA PRO A 288 4.78 -11.48 19.11
C PRO A 288 4.31 -10.20 18.39
N ARG A 289 3.77 -9.26 19.18
CA ARG A 289 3.08 -8.07 18.64
C ARG A 289 4.02 -7.18 17.82
N GLU A 290 5.24 -6.98 18.29
CA GLU A 290 6.27 -6.15 17.65
C GLU A 290 6.68 -6.67 16.27
N VAL A 291 6.61 -7.99 16.06
CA VAL A 291 6.87 -8.64 14.76
C VAL A 291 5.74 -8.34 13.79
N VAL A 292 4.49 -8.40 14.26
CA VAL A 292 3.31 -8.06 13.45
C VAL A 292 3.29 -6.58 13.09
N GLU A 293 3.61 -5.69 14.04
CA GLU A 293 3.74 -4.24 13.81
C GLU A 293 4.81 -3.94 12.75
N TYR A 294 5.99 -4.56 12.86
CA TYR A 294 7.07 -4.40 11.87
C TYR A 294 6.70 -4.95 10.49
N MET A 295 5.98 -6.07 10.44
CA MET A 295 5.54 -6.67 9.17
C MET A 295 4.45 -5.84 8.47
N LEU A 296 3.57 -5.18 9.23
CA LEU A 296 2.48 -4.33 8.72
C LEU A 296 2.87 -2.88 8.43
N ASP A 297 4.09 -2.46 8.77
CA ASP A 297 4.57 -1.08 8.58
C ASP A 297 3.69 -0.03 9.27
N VAL A 298 3.21 -0.30 10.48
CA VAL A 298 2.28 0.61 11.20
C VAL A 298 2.88 2.00 11.44
N ASP A 299 4.20 2.08 11.60
CA ASP A 299 4.94 3.34 11.75
C ASP A 299 5.20 4.04 10.39
N SER A 300 4.59 3.60 9.28
CA SER A 300 4.80 4.25 7.98
C SER A 300 4.28 5.68 7.92
N ASP A 301 3.23 5.94 8.70
CA ASP A 301 2.44 7.18 8.66
C ASP A 301 2.96 8.24 9.65
N THR A 302 3.95 7.90 10.48
CA THR A 302 4.66 8.89 11.31
C THR A 302 5.57 9.75 10.43
N PHE A 303 5.65 11.04 10.77
CA PHE A 303 6.55 11.95 10.09
C PHE A 303 8.00 11.56 10.37
N SER A 304 8.84 11.59 9.33
CA SER A 304 10.30 11.45 9.49
C SER A 304 11.04 12.27 8.45
N LEU A 305 12.07 13.01 8.90
CA LEU A 305 12.85 13.91 8.05
C LEU A 305 13.59 13.15 6.95
N ARG A 306 14.22 12.01 7.29
CA ARG A 306 14.91 11.12 6.35
C ARG A 306 14.02 10.66 5.20
N ARG A 307 12.81 10.16 5.50
CA ARG A 307 11.85 9.69 4.49
C ARG A 307 11.36 10.85 3.62
N SER A 308 11.21 12.06 4.17
CA SER A 308 10.84 13.25 3.41
C SER A 308 11.91 13.63 2.37
N LYS A 309 13.20 13.61 2.77
CA LYS A 309 14.33 13.81 1.85
C LYS A 309 14.34 12.73 0.77
N ALA A 310 14.22 11.46 1.15
CA ALA A 310 14.21 10.34 0.19
C ALA A 310 13.11 10.49 -0.86
N ASN A 311 11.91 10.88 -0.46
CA ASN A 311 10.81 11.16 -1.38
C ASN A 311 11.07 12.39 -2.27
N PHE A 312 11.73 13.43 -1.75
CA PHE A 312 12.11 14.60 -2.53
C PHE A 312 13.16 14.25 -3.60
N TYR A 313 14.21 13.51 -3.26
CA TYR A 313 15.22 13.10 -4.24
C TYR A 313 14.66 12.11 -5.28
N ARG A 314 13.74 11.22 -4.88
CA ARG A 314 12.96 10.40 -5.83
C ARG A 314 12.19 11.28 -6.82
N LEU A 315 11.54 12.33 -6.33
CA LEU A 315 10.85 13.30 -7.19
C LEU A 315 11.82 14.03 -8.12
N MET A 316 12.97 14.49 -7.63
CA MET A 316 13.99 15.14 -8.46
C MET A 316 14.57 14.20 -9.52
N ALA A 317 14.75 12.92 -9.19
CA ALA A 317 15.22 11.91 -10.14
C ALA A 317 14.27 11.74 -11.34
N LEU A 318 12.96 12.02 -11.19
CA LEU A 318 12.01 12.03 -12.30
C LEU A 318 12.32 13.13 -13.32
N PHE A 319 12.83 14.27 -12.88
CA PHE A 319 13.18 15.41 -13.74
C PHE A 319 14.55 15.27 -14.40
N SER A 320 15.39 14.34 -13.94
CA SER A 320 16.72 14.09 -14.53
C SER A 320 16.65 13.73 -16.02
N GLY A 321 15.59 13.03 -16.44
CA GLY A 321 15.36 12.71 -17.86
C GLY A 321 15.19 13.96 -18.74
N ILE A 322 14.57 15.02 -18.22
CA ILE A 322 14.41 16.29 -18.94
C ILE A 322 15.76 16.95 -19.14
N ILE A 323 16.66 16.89 -18.15
CA ILE A 323 18.03 17.40 -18.27
C ILE A 323 18.79 16.68 -19.38
N VAL A 324 18.64 15.35 -19.49
CA VAL A 324 19.29 14.55 -20.56
C VAL A 324 18.73 14.94 -21.93
N VAL A 325 17.41 15.07 -22.06
CA VAL A 325 16.77 15.52 -23.31
C VAL A 325 17.21 16.93 -23.70
N TRP A 326 17.31 17.84 -22.72
CA TRP A 326 17.74 19.22 -22.96
C TRP A 326 19.20 19.30 -23.39
N LYS A 327 20.09 18.50 -22.78
CA LYS A 327 21.49 18.37 -23.22
C LYS A 327 21.60 17.76 -24.62
N TRP A 328 20.83 16.72 -24.92
CA TRP A 328 20.79 16.14 -26.27
C TRP A 328 20.32 17.15 -27.31
N PHE A 329 19.30 17.95 -26.97
CA PHE A 329 18.82 19.02 -27.84
C PHE A 329 19.88 20.11 -28.05
N ASP A 330 20.56 20.54 -26.98
CA ASP A 330 21.69 21.47 -27.06
C ASP A 330 22.84 20.93 -27.93
N ASP A 331 23.14 19.64 -27.83
CA ASP A 331 24.14 18.96 -28.67
C ASP A 331 23.74 18.94 -30.16
N VAL A 332 22.45 18.80 -30.46
CA VAL A 332 21.89 18.92 -31.82
C VAL A 332 21.98 20.36 -32.32
N CYS A 333 21.64 21.36 -31.49
CA CYS A 333 21.76 22.78 -31.84
C CYS A 333 23.22 23.20 -32.10
N LYS A 334 24.17 22.59 -31.40
CA LYS A 334 25.62 22.83 -31.56
C LYS A 334 26.26 22.01 -32.68
N TRP A 335 25.48 21.23 -33.44
CA TRP A 335 25.94 20.41 -34.56
C TRP A 335 27.10 19.45 -34.20
N LYS A 336 27.17 18.97 -32.94
CA LYS A 336 28.26 18.06 -32.52
C LYS A 336 28.33 16.80 -33.39
N ASN A 337 27.18 16.27 -33.77
CA ASN A 337 27.03 15.17 -34.70
C ASN A 337 26.25 15.68 -35.94
N PRO A 338 26.92 15.93 -37.08
CA PRO A 338 26.26 16.54 -38.23
C PRO A 338 25.18 15.62 -38.83
N VAL A 339 25.41 14.31 -38.85
CA VAL A 339 24.46 13.32 -39.40
C VAL A 339 23.14 13.30 -38.61
N THR A 340 23.20 13.26 -37.27
CA THR A 340 21.99 13.27 -36.44
C THR A 340 21.25 14.60 -36.54
N THR A 341 21.99 15.70 -36.67
CA THR A 341 21.41 17.04 -36.81
C THR A 341 20.68 17.19 -38.14
N ILE A 342 21.26 16.73 -39.24
CA ILE A 342 20.58 16.69 -40.55
C ILE A 342 19.33 15.82 -40.49
N LEU A 343 19.40 14.63 -39.88
CA LEU A 343 18.24 13.75 -39.72
C LEU A 343 17.11 14.40 -38.92
N VAL A 344 17.42 15.05 -37.80
CA VAL A 344 16.43 15.76 -36.97
C VAL A 344 15.78 16.90 -37.76
N ASN A 345 16.54 17.66 -38.55
CA ASN A 345 16.00 18.72 -39.40
C ASN A 345 15.09 18.18 -40.51
N VAL A 346 15.45 17.07 -41.16
CA VAL A 346 14.61 16.42 -42.18
C VAL A 346 13.29 15.94 -41.56
N VAL A 347 13.35 15.30 -40.39
CA VAL A 347 12.14 14.86 -39.65
C VAL A 347 11.30 16.07 -39.24
N TYR A 348 11.92 17.14 -38.74
CA TYR A 348 11.22 18.38 -38.38
C TYR A 348 10.52 19.03 -39.57
N LEU A 349 11.19 19.16 -40.72
CA LEU A 349 10.61 19.68 -41.95
C LEU A 349 9.40 18.82 -42.40
N ASN A 350 9.53 17.49 -42.35
CA ASN A 350 8.42 16.59 -42.69
C ASN A 350 7.20 16.79 -41.76
N LEU A 351 7.45 16.97 -40.46
CA LEU A 351 6.40 17.23 -39.45
C LEU A 351 5.70 18.60 -39.68
N VAL A 352 6.45 19.62 -40.09
CA VAL A 352 5.91 20.95 -40.42
C VAL A 352 5.07 20.90 -41.70
N CYS A 353 5.53 20.18 -42.73
CA CYS A 353 4.80 20.03 -43.99
C CYS A 353 3.50 19.21 -43.84
N TYR A 354 3.48 18.25 -42.91
CA TYR A 354 2.34 17.37 -42.69
C TYR A 354 1.89 17.38 -41.22
N PRO A 355 1.19 18.44 -40.77
CA PRO A 355 0.81 18.58 -39.37
C PRO A 355 -0.13 17.47 -38.87
N LYS A 356 -0.84 16.79 -39.79
CA LYS A 356 -1.68 15.62 -39.49
C LYS A 356 -0.85 14.41 -39.00
N LEU A 357 0.42 14.30 -39.40
CA LEU A 357 1.30 13.19 -39.05
C LEU A 357 2.06 13.41 -37.73
N ILE A 358 2.00 14.59 -37.12
CA ILE A 358 2.75 14.91 -35.90
C ILE A 358 2.43 13.95 -34.76
N LEU A 359 1.13 13.78 -34.46
CA LEU A 359 0.69 12.91 -33.37
C LEU A 359 1.01 11.43 -33.67
N PRO A 360 0.61 10.84 -34.82
CA PRO A 360 0.95 9.45 -35.15
C PRO A 360 2.46 9.16 -35.13
N MET A 361 3.29 10.03 -35.72
CA MET A 361 4.75 9.85 -35.74
C MET A 361 5.34 9.94 -34.33
N GLY A 362 4.86 10.86 -33.48
CA GLY A 362 5.25 10.94 -32.08
C GLY A 362 4.98 9.63 -31.31
N PHE A 363 3.79 9.05 -31.48
CA PHE A 363 3.45 7.76 -30.87
C PHE A 363 4.31 6.61 -31.42
N LEU A 364 4.56 6.57 -32.73
CA LEU A 364 5.43 5.54 -33.34
C LEU A 364 6.88 5.63 -32.84
N CYS A 365 7.44 6.84 -32.76
CA CYS A 365 8.77 7.05 -32.18
C CYS A 365 8.82 6.56 -30.72
N PHE A 366 7.80 6.88 -29.94
CA PHE A 366 7.72 6.43 -28.56
C PHE A 366 7.60 4.89 -28.44
N ILE A 367 6.79 4.25 -29.28
CA ILE A 367 6.70 2.78 -29.39
C ILE A 367 8.08 2.19 -29.72
N MET A 368 8.82 2.76 -30.67
CA MET A 368 10.17 2.29 -31.01
C MET A 368 11.15 2.43 -29.84
N ILE A 369 11.11 3.53 -29.09
CA ILE A 369 11.93 3.73 -27.89
C ILE A 369 11.59 2.68 -26.82
N VAL A 370 10.30 2.47 -26.54
CA VAL A 370 9.87 1.46 -25.58
C VAL A 370 10.29 0.07 -26.03
N ALA A 371 10.09 -0.29 -27.30
CA ALA A 371 10.53 -1.57 -27.85
C ALA A 371 12.05 -1.75 -27.77
N TRP A 372 12.83 -0.70 -28.03
CA TRP A 372 14.30 -0.73 -27.89
C TRP A 372 14.73 -0.98 -26.46
N ASN A 373 14.08 -0.34 -25.49
CA ASN A 373 14.36 -0.51 -24.06
C ASN A 373 14.11 -1.95 -23.56
N TYR A 374 13.38 -2.79 -24.30
CA TYR A 374 13.23 -4.21 -23.97
C TYR A 374 14.58 -4.93 -23.84
N ARG A 375 15.56 -4.53 -24.66
CA ARG A 375 16.93 -5.09 -24.62
C ARG A 375 17.65 -4.76 -23.33
N GLN A 376 17.36 -3.60 -22.75
CA GLN A 376 17.98 -3.09 -21.51
C GLN A 376 17.13 -3.39 -20.27
N ARG A 377 16.17 -4.33 -20.37
CA ARG A 377 15.27 -4.63 -19.25
C ARG A 377 16.04 -5.17 -18.04
N PRO A 378 15.65 -4.81 -16.81
CA PRO A 378 16.23 -5.39 -15.61
C PRO A 378 15.92 -6.89 -15.56
N ARG A 379 16.95 -7.72 -15.49
CA ARG A 379 16.81 -9.19 -15.42
C ARG A 379 16.83 -9.75 -14.01
N ASN A 380 17.34 -8.97 -13.06
CA ASN A 380 17.45 -9.33 -11.64
C ASN A 380 16.31 -8.68 -10.87
N LEU A 381 15.80 -9.37 -9.85
CA LEU A 381 14.77 -8.81 -8.99
C LEU A 381 15.39 -7.68 -8.14
N PRO A 382 14.72 -6.52 -8.05
CA PRO A 382 15.20 -5.44 -7.22
C PRO A 382 15.18 -5.86 -5.75
N HIS A 383 16.20 -5.43 -5.00
CA HIS A 383 16.30 -5.63 -3.55
C HIS A 383 16.04 -4.30 -2.84
N MET A 384 15.84 -4.35 -1.51
CA MET A 384 15.74 -3.13 -0.72
C MET A 384 16.99 -2.27 -0.90
N ASP A 385 16.77 -0.99 -1.21
CA ASP A 385 17.83 -0.05 -1.58
C ASP A 385 17.98 1.01 -0.49
N ALA A 386 19.12 0.92 0.19
CA ALA A 386 19.50 1.79 1.28
C ALA A 386 19.81 3.21 0.82
N VAL A 387 20.35 3.36 -0.40
CA VAL A 387 20.70 4.65 -1.00
C VAL A 387 19.43 5.38 -1.39
N LEU A 388 18.51 4.68 -2.06
CA LEU A 388 17.18 5.20 -2.41
C LEU A 388 16.39 5.66 -1.18
N SER A 389 16.54 4.96 -0.06
CA SER A 389 15.89 5.29 1.22
C SER A 389 16.59 6.42 2.00
N HIS A 390 17.70 6.95 1.48
CA HIS A 390 18.65 7.81 2.21
C HIS A 390 19.02 7.30 3.60
N ALA A 391 19.07 5.99 3.77
CA ALA A 391 19.43 5.39 5.06
C ALA A 391 20.94 5.46 5.32
N GLU A 392 21.78 5.43 4.28
CA GLU A 392 23.24 5.53 4.40
C GLU A 392 23.73 6.96 4.67
N LEU A 393 23.00 7.95 4.15
CA LEU A 393 23.31 9.38 4.28
C LEU A 393 22.57 10.05 5.44
N ALA A 394 21.77 9.31 6.20
CA ALA A 394 21.00 9.84 7.31
C ALA A 394 21.90 10.27 8.46
N HIS A 395 21.65 11.44 9.02
CA HIS A 395 22.31 11.88 10.23
C HIS A 395 21.75 11.12 11.45
N PRO A 396 22.57 10.82 12.49
CA PRO A 396 22.11 10.12 13.69
C PRO A 396 20.92 10.78 14.39
N GLU A 397 20.81 12.11 14.34
CA GLU A 397 19.68 12.85 14.92
C GLU A 397 18.35 12.57 14.19
N GLU A 398 18.39 12.38 12.87
CA GLU A 398 17.22 12.03 12.06
C GLU A 398 16.76 10.59 12.32
N LEU A 399 17.71 9.69 12.54
CA LEU A 399 17.43 8.31 12.94
C LEU A 399 16.85 8.28 14.35
N ASP A 400 17.40 9.07 15.28
CA ASP A 400 16.88 9.16 16.64
C ASP A 400 15.44 9.71 16.69
N GLU A 401 15.08 10.63 15.80
CA GLU A 401 13.70 11.11 15.65
C GLU A 401 12.74 9.99 15.21
N GLU A 402 13.14 9.16 14.24
CA GLU A 402 12.32 8.05 13.73
C GLU A 402 12.08 6.95 14.78
N PHE A 403 13.00 6.80 15.74
CA PHE A 403 12.93 5.80 16.82
C PHE A 403 12.38 6.35 18.14
N ASP A 404 12.02 7.64 18.22
CA ASP A 404 11.45 8.23 19.43
C ASP A 404 9.98 7.81 19.58
N THR A 405 9.58 7.54 20.82
CA THR A 405 8.20 7.14 21.13
C THR A 405 7.27 8.34 21.18
N PHE A 406 5.96 8.11 21.05
CA PHE A 406 4.93 9.11 21.35
C PHE A 406 4.26 8.77 22.69
N PRO A 407 4.28 9.65 23.70
CA PRO A 407 4.91 10.99 23.76
C PRO A 407 6.45 10.95 23.77
N ALA A 408 7.07 12.05 23.29
CA ALA A 408 8.52 12.15 23.11
C ALA A 408 9.28 11.88 24.41
N SER A 409 10.28 11.01 24.34
CA SER A 409 11.15 10.69 25.47
C SER A 409 12.26 11.73 25.71
N ARG A 410 12.42 12.66 24.76
CA ARG A 410 13.50 13.64 24.70
C ARG A 410 13.17 14.95 25.42
N PRO A 411 14.21 15.69 25.91
CA PRO A 411 14.01 16.98 26.56
C PRO A 411 13.38 18.01 25.61
N ALA A 412 12.66 18.97 26.19
CA ALA A 412 11.82 19.93 25.47
C ALA A 412 12.57 20.75 24.41
N ASP A 413 13.85 21.05 24.63
CA ASP A 413 14.67 21.84 23.70
C ASP A 413 14.90 21.11 22.37
N ILE A 414 15.17 19.79 22.43
CA ILE A 414 15.35 18.96 21.23
C ILE A 414 14.01 18.84 20.49
N VAL A 415 12.91 18.70 21.24
CA VAL A 415 11.56 18.65 20.65
C VAL A 415 11.22 19.97 19.95
N ARG A 416 11.61 21.11 20.52
CA ARG A 416 11.41 22.44 19.92
C ARG A 416 12.21 22.59 18.62
N MET A 417 13.47 22.18 18.63
CA MET A 417 14.34 22.19 17.44
C MET A 417 13.77 21.30 16.32
N ARG A 418 13.30 20.08 16.66
CA ARG A 418 12.60 19.18 15.72
C ARG A 418 11.31 19.79 15.20
N TYR A 419 10.53 20.43 16.06
CA TYR A 419 9.29 21.11 15.67
C TYR A 419 9.54 22.27 14.70
N ASP A 420 10.58 23.08 14.92
CA ASP A 420 10.93 24.17 14.02
C ASP A 420 11.44 23.63 12.67
N GLY A 421 12.24 22.56 12.69
CA GLY A 421 12.65 21.81 11.51
C GLY A 421 11.44 21.26 10.73
N LEU A 422 10.50 20.63 11.44
CA LEU A 422 9.23 20.19 10.88
C LEU A 422 8.49 21.37 10.27
N ARG A 423 8.26 22.47 10.99
CA ARG A 423 7.50 23.64 10.52
C ARG A 423 8.06 24.25 9.23
N SER A 424 9.38 24.20 9.03
CA SER A 424 10.03 24.65 7.80
C SER A 424 9.70 23.80 6.56
N ILE A 425 9.33 22.52 6.75
CA ILE A 425 9.10 21.53 5.69
C ILE A 425 7.60 21.14 5.60
N ALA A 426 6.99 20.87 6.76
CA ALA A 426 5.64 21.23 7.16
C ALA A 426 4.52 20.90 6.18
N GLY A 427 3.88 21.94 5.66
CA GLY A 427 2.42 21.93 5.61
C GLY A 427 1.76 20.82 4.79
N ARG A 428 2.43 20.27 3.77
CA ARG A 428 1.87 19.24 2.87
C ARG A 428 2.90 18.56 1.97
N VAL A 429 4.19 18.85 2.13
CA VAL A 429 5.18 18.51 1.10
C VAL A 429 5.59 17.04 1.17
N GLN A 430 5.73 16.41 2.34
CA GLN A 430 6.21 15.01 2.41
C GLN A 430 5.26 14.01 1.74
N THR A 431 3.98 14.05 2.10
CA THR A 431 2.98 13.11 1.55
C THR A 431 2.68 13.42 0.09
N VAL A 432 2.63 14.71 -0.30
CA VAL A 432 2.43 15.11 -1.69
C VAL A 432 3.64 14.77 -2.54
N ALA A 433 4.87 15.04 -2.09
CA ALA A 433 6.09 14.67 -2.82
C ALA A 433 6.23 13.15 -2.95
N GLY A 434 5.93 12.39 -1.90
CA GLY A 434 5.90 10.93 -1.96
C GLY A 434 4.86 10.40 -2.96
N ASN A 435 3.65 10.99 -2.97
CA ASN A 435 2.61 10.64 -3.92
C ASN A 435 2.98 11.01 -5.36
N LEU A 436 3.53 12.21 -5.59
CA LEU A 436 4.00 12.66 -6.90
C LEU A 436 5.17 11.81 -7.41
N ALA A 437 6.14 11.49 -6.54
CA ALA A 437 7.25 10.60 -6.87
C ALA A 437 6.73 9.23 -7.29
N THR A 438 5.83 8.64 -6.49
CA THR A 438 5.22 7.34 -6.78
C THR A 438 4.43 7.35 -8.08
N GLN A 439 3.72 8.44 -8.38
CA GLN A 439 3.04 8.63 -9.66
C GLN A 439 4.05 8.71 -10.82
N GLY A 440 5.03 9.60 -10.77
CA GLY A 440 6.00 9.73 -11.84
C GLY A 440 6.82 8.44 -12.09
N GLU A 441 7.21 7.72 -11.04
CA GLU A 441 7.92 6.44 -11.16
C GLU A 441 7.10 5.40 -11.93
N ARG A 442 5.81 5.28 -11.64
CA ARG A 442 4.92 4.38 -12.38
C ARG A 442 4.88 4.68 -13.87
N LEU A 443 4.91 5.96 -14.25
CA LEU A 443 4.98 6.37 -15.66
C LEU A 443 6.33 6.01 -16.28
N LEU A 444 7.45 6.23 -15.57
CA LEU A 444 8.79 5.93 -16.07
C LEU A 444 9.11 4.43 -16.09
N PHE A 445 8.41 3.58 -15.33
CA PHE A 445 8.61 2.13 -15.35
C PHE A 445 7.94 1.42 -16.51
N LEU A 446 6.88 2.02 -17.08
CA LEU A 446 6.27 1.50 -18.31
C LEU A 446 7.27 1.40 -19.47
N PRO A 447 8.04 2.43 -19.84
CA PRO A 447 9.03 2.30 -20.91
C PRO A 447 10.25 1.45 -20.54
N ARG A 448 10.43 1.07 -19.26
CA ARG A 448 11.60 0.31 -18.76
C ARG A 448 11.35 -1.20 -18.58
N TRP A 449 10.18 -1.71 -18.95
CA TRP A 449 9.85 -3.15 -18.89
C TRP A 449 9.95 -3.78 -17.48
N HIS A 450 9.66 -3.00 -16.44
CA HIS A 450 9.70 -3.51 -15.07
C HIS A 450 8.57 -4.50 -14.77
N ASP A 451 7.40 -4.30 -15.39
CA ASP A 451 6.31 -5.27 -15.48
C ASP A 451 6.04 -5.57 -16.96
N PRO A 452 6.60 -6.66 -17.53
CA PRO A 452 6.46 -6.98 -18.96
C PRO A 452 5.01 -7.09 -19.45
N ARG A 453 4.06 -7.37 -18.56
CA ARG A 453 2.65 -7.58 -18.89
C ARG A 453 1.91 -6.25 -18.97
N ALA A 454 2.18 -5.35 -18.03
CA ALA A 454 1.65 -4.00 -18.09
C ALA A 454 2.21 -3.24 -19.30
N THR A 455 3.50 -3.40 -19.60
CA THR A 455 4.14 -2.69 -20.72
C THR A 455 3.64 -3.19 -22.07
N THR A 456 3.37 -4.49 -22.21
CA THR A 456 2.73 -5.03 -23.43
C THR A 456 1.31 -4.49 -23.62
N ILE A 457 0.48 -4.43 -22.56
CA ILE A 457 -0.84 -3.78 -22.62
C ILE A 457 -0.71 -2.32 -23.04
N TYR A 458 0.22 -1.59 -22.43
CA TYR A 458 0.47 -0.19 -22.73
C TYR A 458 0.90 0.02 -24.19
N MET A 459 1.81 -0.82 -24.70
CA MET A 459 2.25 -0.79 -26.09
C MET A 459 1.09 -1.06 -27.07
N MET A 460 0.24 -2.04 -26.79
CA MET A 460 -0.96 -2.29 -27.60
C MET A 460 -1.91 -1.09 -27.61
N LEU A 461 -2.13 -0.46 -26.45
CA LEU A 461 -2.94 0.77 -26.36
C LEU A 461 -2.33 1.94 -27.12
N LEU A 462 -1.00 2.09 -27.10
CA LEU A 462 -0.30 3.12 -27.88
C LEU A 462 -0.44 2.88 -29.39
N VAL A 463 -0.32 1.63 -29.86
CA VAL A 463 -0.52 1.27 -31.27
C VAL A 463 -1.96 1.60 -31.71
N ILE A 464 -2.95 1.18 -30.92
CA ILE A 464 -4.37 1.49 -31.20
C ILE A 464 -4.58 3.00 -31.26
N THR A 465 -3.99 3.75 -30.31
CA THR A 465 -4.10 5.21 -30.26
C THR A 465 -3.45 5.86 -31.49
N ALA A 466 -2.28 5.37 -31.91
CA ALA A 466 -1.59 5.85 -33.11
C ALA A 466 -2.43 5.62 -34.38
N VAL A 467 -3.05 4.45 -34.52
CA VAL A 467 -3.94 4.12 -35.65
C VAL A 467 -5.19 5.00 -35.64
N VAL A 468 -5.83 5.18 -34.48
CA VAL A 468 -7.02 6.05 -34.36
C VAL A 468 -6.67 7.49 -34.71
N LEU A 469 -5.55 8.02 -34.22
CA LEU A 469 -5.10 9.40 -34.52
C LEU A 469 -4.66 9.57 -35.98
N TYR A 470 -4.23 8.50 -36.65
CA TYR A 470 -3.93 8.52 -38.08
C TYR A 470 -5.23 8.58 -38.91
N LEU A 471 -6.25 7.80 -38.53
CA LEU A 471 -7.51 7.72 -39.27
C LEU A 471 -8.46 8.89 -38.98
N THR A 472 -8.41 9.47 -37.77
CA THR A 472 -9.34 10.51 -37.34
C THR A 472 -8.69 11.89 -37.34
N PRO A 473 -9.35 12.93 -37.89
CA PRO A 473 -8.82 14.28 -37.80
C PRO A 473 -8.86 14.76 -36.35
N PHE A 474 -7.83 15.50 -35.93
CA PHE A 474 -7.68 16.03 -34.56
C PHE A 474 -8.93 16.74 -34.02
N ARG A 475 -9.69 17.42 -34.87
CA ARG A 475 -10.94 18.11 -34.51
C ARG A 475 -11.99 17.17 -33.91
N VAL A 476 -12.14 15.96 -34.48
CA VAL A 476 -13.11 14.96 -33.99
C VAL A 476 -12.67 14.44 -32.63
N VAL A 477 -11.37 14.19 -32.44
CA VAL A 477 -10.80 13.76 -31.15
C VAL A 477 -11.04 14.84 -30.09
N ALA A 478 -10.79 16.11 -30.41
CA ALA A 478 -11.04 17.22 -29.50
C ALA A 478 -12.52 17.33 -29.10
N MET A 479 -13.46 17.16 -30.05
CA MET A 479 -14.90 17.14 -29.76
C MET A 479 -15.29 15.97 -28.84
N VAL A 480 -14.77 14.76 -29.09
CA VAL A 480 -15.04 13.59 -28.23
C VAL A 480 -14.50 13.79 -26.82
N ILE A 481 -13.28 14.35 -26.69
CA ILE A 481 -12.68 14.70 -25.40
C ILE A 481 -13.56 15.72 -24.68
N GLN A 482 -13.98 16.78 -25.36
CA GLN A 482 -14.85 17.81 -24.79
C GLN A 482 -16.17 17.21 -24.28
N LEU A 483 -16.84 16.37 -25.08
CA LEU A 483 -18.06 15.66 -24.68
C LEU A 483 -17.83 14.72 -23.48
N HIS A 484 -16.66 14.10 -23.39
CA HIS A 484 -16.30 13.24 -22.25
C HIS A 484 -16.14 14.05 -20.95
N PHE A 485 -15.47 15.21 -20.99
CA PHE A 485 -15.29 16.07 -19.81
C PHE A 485 -16.59 16.77 -19.40
N LEU A 486 -17.40 17.21 -20.37
CA LEU A 486 -18.70 17.85 -20.13
C LEU A 486 -19.84 16.85 -19.88
N ARG A 487 -19.52 15.56 -19.77
CA ARG A 487 -20.50 14.49 -19.52
C ARG A 487 -21.35 14.78 -18.27
N PRO A 488 -22.70 14.68 -18.37
CA PRO A 488 -23.60 14.89 -17.25
C PRO A 488 -23.26 13.99 -16.04
N PRO A 489 -23.53 14.45 -14.81
CA PRO A 489 -23.17 13.72 -13.59
C PRO A 489 -23.80 12.32 -13.52
N TRP A 490 -24.96 12.09 -14.16
CA TRP A 490 -25.60 10.78 -14.20
C TRP A 490 -24.79 9.71 -14.96
N PHE A 491 -24.01 10.10 -15.97
CA PHE A 491 -23.14 9.20 -16.72
C PHE A 491 -21.73 9.05 -16.10
N ARG A 492 -21.45 9.73 -14.98
CA ARG A 492 -20.18 9.59 -14.26
C ARG A 492 -20.29 8.40 -13.33
N SER A 493 -19.54 7.33 -13.63
CA SER A 493 -19.41 6.20 -12.71
C SER A 493 -18.71 6.66 -11.44
N ARG A 494 -19.24 6.27 -10.27
CA ARG A 494 -18.58 6.54 -8.98
C ARG A 494 -17.32 5.71 -8.74
N THR A 495 -17.03 4.74 -9.61
CA THR A 495 -15.79 3.95 -9.58
C THR A 495 -14.72 4.56 -10.49
N PRO A 496 -13.44 4.39 -10.15
CA PRO A 496 -12.34 4.85 -10.99
C PRO A 496 -12.33 4.22 -12.38
N ASN A 497 -11.92 5.02 -13.37
CA ASN A 497 -11.79 4.60 -14.77
C ASN A 497 -10.73 3.51 -14.96
N LEU A 498 -10.85 2.75 -16.05
CA LEU A 498 -9.94 1.66 -16.42
C LEU A 498 -8.46 2.07 -16.41
N ILE A 499 -8.14 3.22 -17.02
CA ILE A 499 -6.78 3.75 -17.13
C ILE A 499 -6.21 4.06 -15.74
N PHE A 500 -7.03 4.62 -14.86
CA PHE A 500 -6.63 4.93 -13.50
C PHE A 500 -6.40 3.67 -12.66
N ASN A 501 -7.21 2.63 -12.88
CA ASN A 501 -7.04 1.32 -12.25
C ASN A 501 -5.75 0.62 -12.71
N PHE A 502 -5.48 0.65 -14.02
CA PHE A 502 -4.25 0.13 -14.60
C PHE A 502 -3.04 0.82 -13.97
N TYR A 503 -3.07 2.15 -13.93
CA TYR A 503 -1.98 2.96 -13.41
C TYR A 503 -1.71 2.72 -11.91
N ARG A 504 -2.75 2.60 -11.08
CA ARG A 504 -2.60 2.33 -9.65
C ARG A 504 -1.99 0.97 -9.32
N ARG A 505 -1.94 0.03 -10.28
CA ARG A 505 -1.39 -1.32 -10.09
C ARG A 505 0.08 -1.44 -10.50
N LEU A 506 0.61 -0.43 -11.20
CA LEU A 506 1.99 -0.42 -11.63
C LEU A 506 2.95 -0.42 -10.43
N PRO A 507 4.12 -1.07 -10.58
CA PRO A 507 5.16 -1.07 -9.55
C PRO A 507 5.64 0.37 -9.27
N SER A 508 6.14 0.59 -8.06
CA SER A 508 6.75 1.84 -7.62
C SER A 508 7.94 1.53 -6.72
N ASN A 509 8.94 2.41 -6.67
CA ASN A 509 10.13 2.17 -5.84
C ASN A 509 9.83 2.23 -4.33
N GLN A 510 8.62 2.64 -3.93
CA GLN A 510 8.19 2.63 -2.54
C GLN A 510 8.37 1.26 -1.88
N ASP A 511 8.20 0.15 -2.61
CA ASP A 511 8.38 -1.20 -2.05
C ASP A 511 9.84 -1.52 -1.72
N LEU A 512 10.79 -0.82 -2.37
CA LEU A 512 12.23 -0.96 -2.19
C LEU A 512 12.77 -0.09 -1.06
N MET A 513 11.93 0.78 -0.50
CA MET A 513 12.31 1.64 0.60
C MET A 513 12.30 0.90 1.94
N LEU A 514 13.21 1.30 2.81
CA LEU A 514 13.31 0.85 4.21
C LEU A 514 12.15 1.38 5.07
#